data_AF-A0A931RML1-F1
#
_entry.id   AF-A0A931RML1-F1
#
_cell.length_a   1.000
_cell.length_b   1.000
_cell.length_c   1.000
_cell.angle_alpha   90.00
_cell.angle_beta   90.00
_cell.angle_gamma   90.00
#
_symmetry.space_group_name_H-M   'P 1'
#
loop_
_entity.id
_entity.type
_entity.pdbx_description
1 polymer ?
#
loop_
_entity_poly.entity_id
_entity_poly.type
_entity_poly.pdbx_seq_one_letter_code
_entity_poly.pdbx_strand_id
1 'polypeptide(L)'
;MNQENKDDFFVKSQILSNISSVRKLLETDIFSDQSLRLFREPVFVSIVLKLNDLLQKYNQLDQRITFTNDVSSGDVTDLINKIRNAICHLDSPENLLDKKSRVKFVFCMVTGKGSLGTINDNVVANSDYEDDIAFFYGEYRIYLRRHLYKVLTEAIKIAHELYPREIYI
;
A
#
# COMPACT_ATOMS: atom_id res chain seq x y z
N MET A 1 5.71 -36.27 6.18
CA MET A 1 5.83 -34.79 6.19
C MET A 1 4.42 -34.25 6.32
N ASN A 2 4.01 -33.88 7.55
CA ASN A 2 2.63 -33.51 7.85
C ASN A 2 2.23 -32.22 7.12
N GLN A 3 0.98 -32.15 6.67
CA GLN A 3 0.41 -31.04 5.91
C GLN A 3 0.63 -29.68 6.62
N GLU A 4 0.49 -29.63 7.96
CA GLU A 4 0.74 -28.44 8.79
C GLU A 4 2.15 -27.84 8.63
N ASN A 5 3.16 -28.68 8.39
CA ASN A 5 4.56 -28.24 8.30
C ASN A 5 4.91 -27.70 6.90
N LYS A 6 4.08 -28.02 5.89
CA LYS A 6 4.22 -27.47 4.54
C LYS A 6 3.56 -26.09 4.45
N ASP A 7 2.36 -25.95 5.01
CA ASP A 7 1.60 -24.69 4.95
C ASP A 7 2.36 -23.56 5.66
N ASP A 8 3.00 -23.85 6.80
CA ASP A 8 3.87 -22.90 7.50
C ASP A 8 5.09 -22.47 6.66
N PHE A 9 5.77 -23.42 5.99
CA PHE A 9 6.92 -23.10 5.13
C PHE A 9 6.54 -22.22 3.93
N PHE A 10 5.41 -22.51 3.27
CA PHE A 10 4.96 -21.72 2.13
C PHE A 10 4.55 -20.30 2.53
N VAL A 11 3.78 -20.16 3.61
CA VAL A 11 3.36 -18.86 4.14
C VAL A 11 4.57 -18.01 4.51
N LYS A 12 5.52 -18.59 5.27
CA LYS A 12 6.78 -17.95 5.63
C LYS A 12 7.57 -17.48 4.41
N SER A 13 7.79 -18.36 3.43
CA SER A 13 8.55 -18.03 2.21
C SER A 13 7.92 -16.86 1.45
N GLN A 14 6.59 -16.82 1.36
CA GLN A 14 5.86 -15.73 0.71
C GLN A 14 5.97 -14.41 1.49
N ILE A 15 5.87 -14.45 2.83
CA ILE A 15 6.07 -13.28 3.70
C ILE A 15 7.45 -12.66 3.44
N LEU A 16 8.51 -13.47 3.56
CA LEU A 16 9.89 -13.00 3.41
C LEU A 16 10.17 -12.48 1.98
N SER A 17 9.63 -13.17 0.96
CA SER A 17 9.75 -12.76 -0.45
C SER A 17 9.05 -11.43 -0.73
N ASN A 18 7.84 -11.22 -0.19
CA ASN A 18 7.11 -9.97 -0.34
C ASN A 18 7.82 -8.81 0.36
N ILE A 19 8.30 -9.00 1.58
CA ILE A 19 9.09 -7.99 2.31
C ILE A 19 10.32 -7.59 1.48
N SER A 20 11.13 -8.57 1.05
CA SER A 20 12.34 -8.31 0.26
C SER A 20 12.03 -7.58 -1.04
N SER A 21 10.97 -7.99 -1.74
CA SER A 21 10.54 -7.38 -3.00
C SER A 21 10.07 -5.93 -2.80
N VAL A 22 9.18 -5.69 -1.83
CA VAL A 22 8.62 -4.36 -1.55
C VAL A 22 9.73 -3.40 -1.14
N ARG A 23 10.65 -3.85 -0.27
CA ARG A 23 11.81 -3.05 0.12
C ARG A 23 12.63 -2.60 -1.08
N LYS A 24 13.03 -3.54 -1.93
CA LYS A 24 13.82 -3.24 -3.14
C LYS A 24 13.10 -2.25 -4.05
N LEU A 25 11.78 -2.40 -4.24
CA LEU A 25 10.99 -1.49 -5.06
C LEU A 25 10.94 -0.08 -4.47
N LEU A 26 10.73 0.05 -3.16
CA LEU A 26 10.73 1.35 -2.48
C LEU A 26 12.11 2.03 -2.51
N GLU A 27 13.20 1.27 -2.56
CA GLU A 27 14.58 1.79 -2.64
C GLU A 27 14.99 2.28 -4.04
N THR A 28 14.21 1.99 -5.09
CA THR A 28 14.57 2.34 -6.49
C THR A 28 14.44 3.82 -6.86
N ASP A 29 14.01 4.68 -5.92
CA ASP A 29 13.69 6.09 -6.14
C ASP A 29 12.70 6.34 -7.31
N ILE A 30 11.89 5.33 -7.66
CA ILE A 30 11.01 5.38 -8.83
C ILE A 30 9.96 6.49 -8.77
N PHE A 31 9.62 6.95 -7.55
CA PHE A 31 8.61 7.99 -7.34
C PHE A 31 9.18 9.42 -7.38
N SER A 32 10.50 9.58 -7.53
CA SER A 32 11.11 10.90 -7.68
C SER A 32 10.85 11.50 -9.06
N ASP A 33 11.03 12.81 -9.16
CA ASP A 33 10.83 13.56 -10.41
C ASP A 33 11.82 13.21 -11.52
N GLN A 34 12.91 12.53 -11.19
CA GLN A 34 13.91 12.07 -12.15
C GLN A 34 13.50 10.77 -12.85
N SER A 35 12.61 9.99 -12.22
CA SER A 35 12.15 8.71 -12.73
C SER A 35 11.05 8.85 -13.77
N LEU A 36 11.12 8.03 -14.83
CA LEU A 36 10.13 8.03 -15.91
C LEU A 36 8.74 7.70 -15.36
N ARG A 37 7.78 8.61 -15.60
CA ARG A 37 6.40 8.50 -15.10
C ARG A 37 5.73 7.18 -15.47
N LEU A 38 6.04 6.62 -16.65
CA LEU A 38 5.50 5.36 -17.15
C LEU A 38 5.77 4.16 -16.21
N PHE A 39 6.84 4.22 -15.41
CA PHE A 39 7.21 3.13 -14.51
C PHE A 39 6.65 3.29 -13.09
N ARG A 40 6.10 4.47 -12.75
CA ARG A 40 5.60 4.75 -11.39
C ARG A 40 4.38 3.91 -11.06
N GLU A 41 3.38 3.88 -11.93
CA GLU A 41 2.15 3.11 -11.69
C GLU A 41 2.41 1.60 -11.61
N PRO A 42 3.13 0.96 -12.56
CA PRO A 42 3.40 -0.47 -12.46
C PRO A 42 4.16 -0.86 -11.18
N VAL A 43 5.10 -0.03 -10.73
CA VAL A 43 5.82 -0.29 -9.47
C VAL A 43 4.91 -0.09 -8.27
N PHE A 44 4.09 0.96 -8.24
CA PHE A 44 3.11 1.18 -7.17
C PHE A 44 2.12 0.02 -7.07
N VAL A 45 1.58 -0.45 -8.20
CA VAL A 45 0.70 -1.61 -8.28
C VAL A 45 1.38 -2.86 -7.70
N SER A 46 2.62 -3.12 -8.09
CA SER A 46 3.40 -4.25 -7.56
C SER A 46 3.59 -4.15 -6.03
N ILE A 47 3.89 -2.96 -5.51
CA ILE A 47 4.02 -2.72 -4.07
C ILE A 47 2.71 -3.00 -3.35
N VAL A 48 1.58 -2.43 -3.82
CA VAL A 48 0.28 -2.59 -3.16
C VAL A 48 -0.20 -4.03 -3.19
N LEU A 49 -0.03 -4.75 -4.30
CA LEU A 49 -0.39 -6.17 -4.40
C LEU A 49 0.37 -7.02 -3.37
N LYS A 50 1.68 -6.80 -3.25
CA LYS A 50 2.55 -7.54 -2.32
C LYS A 50 2.28 -7.17 -0.86
N LEU A 51 2.06 -5.90 -0.58
CA LEU A 51 1.69 -5.44 0.76
C LEU A 51 0.31 -5.99 1.17
N ASN A 52 -0.67 -5.98 0.28
CA ASN A 52 -1.98 -6.56 0.60
C ASN A 52 -1.84 -8.05 0.94
N ASP A 53 -1.17 -8.83 0.10
CA ASP A 53 -0.93 -10.26 0.36
C ASP A 53 -0.22 -10.50 1.71
N LEU A 54 0.81 -9.70 2.01
CA LEU A 54 1.54 -9.73 3.27
C LEU A 54 0.62 -9.43 4.48
N LEU A 55 -0.19 -8.38 4.39
CA LEU A 55 -1.07 -7.96 5.48
C LEU A 55 -2.22 -8.94 5.72
N GLN A 56 -2.76 -9.57 4.67
CA GLN A 56 -3.76 -10.63 4.83
C GLN A 56 -3.17 -11.86 5.53
N LYS A 57 -1.93 -12.23 5.20
CA LYS A 57 -1.24 -13.32 5.89
C LYS A 57 -0.99 -13.01 7.37
N TYR A 58 -0.52 -11.80 7.69
CA TYR A 58 -0.38 -11.40 9.08
C TYR A 58 -1.70 -11.38 9.84
N ASN A 59 -2.79 -10.97 9.20
CA ASN A 59 -4.11 -11.08 9.79
C ASN A 59 -4.51 -12.55 10.09
N GLN A 60 -4.16 -13.49 9.22
CA GLN A 60 -4.40 -14.93 9.44
C GLN A 60 -3.52 -15.53 10.54
N LEU A 61 -2.40 -14.89 10.87
CA LEU A 61 -1.48 -15.28 11.94
C LEU A 61 -1.72 -14.51 13.25
N ASP A 62 -2.84 -13.80 13.38
CA ASP A 62 -3.18 -12.93 14.52
C ASP A 62 -2.14 -11.81 14.78
N GLN A 63 -1.39 -11.41 13.75
CA GLN A 63 -0.37 -10.33 13.78
C GLN A 63 -0.79 -9.11 12.94
N ARG A 64 -2.09 -8.79 12.92
CA ARG A 64 -2.64 -7.71 12.07
C ARG A 64 -1.95 -6.36 12.36
N ILE A 65 -1.55 -5.64 11.31
CA ILE A 65 -1.01 -4.27 11.41
C ILE A 65 -2.18 -3.27 11.32
N THR A 66 -2.40 -2.49 12.38
CA THR A 66 -3.67 -1.77 12.61
C THR A 66 -3.58 -0.26 12.83
N PHE A 67 -2.47 0.40 12.47
CA PHE A 67 -2.38 1.85 12.69
C PHE A 67 -3.40 2.63 11.84
N THR A 68 -3.88 3.76 12.37
CA THR A 68 -5.01 4.52 11.81
C THR A 68 -4.69 5.97 11.48
N ASN A 69 -3.50 6.47 11.82
CA ASN A 69 -3.08 7.82 11.47
C ASN A 69 -3.12 8.00 9.95
N ASP A 70 -3.76 9.09 9.50
CA ASP A 70 -3.90 9.46 8.08
C ASP A 70 -4.63 8.43 7.20
N VAL A 71 -5.38 7.48 7.79
CA VAL A 71 -6.19 6.49 7.10
C VAL A 71 -7.65 6.97 6.99
N SER A 72 -8.22 6.94 5.78
CA SER A 72 -9.58 7.47 5.54
C SER A 72 -10.71 6.59 6.11
N SER A 73 -10.48 5.29 6.31
CA SER A 73 -11.49 4.38 6.86
C SER A 73 -10.85 3.06 7.32
N GLY A 74 -11.18 2.62 8.54
CA GLY A 74 -10.64 1.40 9.14
C GLY A 74 -9.20 1.59 9.60
N ASP A 75 -8.36 0.59 9.34
CA ASP A 75 -6.91 0.66 9.55
C ASP A 75 -6.11 0.57 8.24
N VAL A 76 -4.78 0.64 8.34
CA VAL A 76 -3.92 0.57 7.16
C VAL A 76 -4.06 -0.75 6.37
N THR A 77 -4.39 -1.85 7.03
CA THR A 77 -4.62 -3.14 6.37
C THR A 77 -5.88 -3.08 5.52
N ASP A 78 -6.95 -2.47 6.03
CA ASP A 78 -8.17 -2.23 5.26
C ASP A 78 -7.93 -1.26 4.10
N LEU A 79 -7.18 -0.18 4.34
CA LEU A 79 -6.86 0.82 3.32
C LEU A 79 -6.10 0.18 2.14
N ILE A 80 -5.04 -0.58 2.42
CA ILE A 80 -4.25 -1.25 1.37
C ILE A 80 -5.10 -2.27 0.60
N ASN A 81 -6.00 -3.00 1.27
CA ASN A 81 -6.91 -3.91 0.59
C ASN A 81 -7.90 -3.16 -0.34
N LYS A 82 -8.47 -2.04 0.11
CA LYS A 82 -9.36 -1.20 -0.70
C LYS A 82 -8.64 -0.62 -1.93
N ILE A 83 -7.41 -0.12 -1.75
CA ILE A 83 -6.59 0.37 -2.87
C ILE A 83 -6.24 -0.78 -3.82
N ARG A 84 -5.92 -1.96 -3.32
CA ARG A 84 -5.68 -3.14 -4.15
C ARG A 84 -6.91 -3.48 -5.00
N ASN A 85 -8.10 -3.46 -4.41
CA ASN A 85 -9.34 -3.71 -5.17
C ASN A 85 -9.55 -2.65 -6.27
N ALA A 86 -9.33 -1.36 -5.95
CA ALA A 86 -9.39 -0.27 -6.92
C ALA A 86 -8.38 -0.43 -8.08
N ILE A 87 -7.19 -0.98 -7.79
CA ILE A 87 -6.17 -1.26 -8.81
C ILE A 87 -6.59 -2.43 -9.71
N CYS A 88 -7.05 -3.53 -9.13
CA CYS A 88 -7.30 -4.77 -9.87
C CYS A 88 -8.56 -4.73 -10.73
N HIS A 89 -9.50 -3.84 -10.43
CA HIS A 89 -10.80 -3.79 -11.06
C HIS A 89 -10.97 -2.45 -11.77
N LEU A 90 -10.70 -2.41 -13.09
CA LEU A 90 -10.72 -1.18 -13.91
C LEU A 90 -12.06 -0.40 -13.84
N ASP A 91 -13.15 -1.11 -13.56
CA ASP A 91 -14.49 -0.56 -13.38
C ASP A 91 -14.97 -0.60 -11.92
N SER A 92 -14.05 -0.67 -10.97
CA SER A 92 -14.45 -0.68 -9.57
C SER A 92 -15.09 0.65 -9.16
N PRO A 93 -16.16 0.59 -8.35
CA PRO A 93 -16.66 1.75 -7.62
C PRO A 93 -15.59 2.41 -6.74
N GLU A 94 -14.55 1.69 -6.34
CA GLU A 94 -13.43 2.19 -5.54
C GLU A 94 -12.50 3.14 -6.31
N ASN A 95 -12.59 3.18 -7.65
CA ASN A 95 -11.89 4.19 -8.45
C ASN A 95 -12.63 5.54 -8.47
N LEU A 96 -13.87 5.60 -7.96
CA LEU A 96 -14.66 6.82 -7.97
C LEU A 96 -14.21 7.74 -6.83
N LEU A 97 -13.87 8.97 -7.20
CA LEU A 97 -13.65 10.04 -6.24
C LEU A 97 -14.99 10.65 -5.78
N ASP A 98 -15.95 10.78 -6.70
CA ASP A 98 -17.32 11.16 -6.40
C ASP A 98 -18.30 10.30 -7.20
N LYS A 99 -19.20 9.60 -6.48
CA LYS A 99 -20.21 8.71 -7.08
C LYS A 99 -21.23 9.48 -7.91
N LYS A 100 -21.53 10.75 -7.56
CA LYS A 100 -22.54 11.55 -8.27
C LYS A 100 -22.03 12.05 -9.62
N SER A 101 -20.84 12.65 -9.65
CA SER A 101 -20.22 13.13 -10.89
C SER A 101 -19.54 12.04 -11.71
N ARG A 102 -19.37 10.83 -11.15
CA ARG A 102 -18.68 9.69 -11.76
C ARG A 102 -17.21 9.96 -12.11
N VAL A 103 -16.59 10.96 -11.48
CA VAL A 103 -15.16 11.24 -11.67
C VAL A 103 -14.34 10.11 -11.06
N LYS A 104 -13.44 9.54 -11.87
CA LYS A 104 -12.52 8.48 -11.46
C LYS A 104 -11.12 9.05 -11.24
N PHE A 105 -10.47 8.67 -10.13
CA PHE A 105 -9.05 8.87 -9.92
C PHE A 105 -8.36 7.50 -10.02
N VAL A 106 -7.53 7.34 -11.05
CA VAL A 106 -6.74 6.13 -11.27
C VAL A 106 -5.28 6.57 -11.28
N PHE A 107 -4.53 6.14 -10.27
CA PHE A 107 -3.14 6.50 -10.05
C PHE A 107 -2.84 8.01 -10.19
N CYS A 108 -3.38 8.81 -9.27
CA CYS A 108 -2.95 10.20 -9.15
C CYS A 108 -1.88 10.32 -8.07
N MET A 109 -0.89 11.19 -8.29
CA MET A 109 0.24 11.38 -7.38
C MET A 109 0.48 12.88 -7.15
N VAL A 110 0.69 13.28 -5.90
CA VAL A 110 1.16 14.63 -5.56
C VAL A 110 2.31 14.54 -4.56
N THR A 111 3.40 15.20 -4.91
CA THR A 111 4.64 15.31 -4.14
C THR A 111 4.59 16.58 -3.29
N GLY A 112 4.93 16.47 -2.01
CA GLY A 112 4.83 17.58 -1.07
C GLY A 112 3.38 17.94 -0.76
N LYS A 113 3.19 19.11 -0.16
CA LYS A 113 1.85 19.59 0.18
C LYS A 113 1.18 20.18 -1.06
N GLY A 114 -0.06 19.79 -1.33
CA GLY A 114 -0.75 20.26 -2.52
C GLY A 114 -2.14 19.68 -2.68
N SER A 115 -2.86 20.16 -3.70
CA SER A 115 -4.20 19.68 -4.05
C SER A 115 -4.22 19.24 -5.51
N LEU A 116 -4.80 18.06 -5.78
CA LEU A 116 -5.09 17.63 -7.14
C LEU A 116 -6.34 18.32 -7.71
N GLY A 117 -7.21 18.83 -6.84
CA GLY A 117 -8.41 19.55 -7.22
C GLY A 117 -9.57 19.39 -6.23
N THR A 118 -10.58 20.22 -6.42
CA THR A 118 -11.85 20.20 -5.70
C THR A 118 -12.97 19.82 -6.66
N ILE A 119 -13.80 18.84 -6.30
CA ILE A 119 -15.00 18.46 -7.04
C ILE A 119 -16.22 18.86 -6.22
N ASN A 120 -17.11 19.65 -6.84
CA ASN A 120 -18.41 20.07 -6.27
C ASN A 120 -18.29 20.64 -4.83
N ASP A 121 -17.28 21.49 -4.62
CA ASP A 121 -16.98 22.23 -3.37
C ASP A 121 -16.71 21.40 -2.10
N ASN A 122 -16.78 20.06 -2.16
CA ASN A 122 -16.70 19.20 -0.97
C ASN A 122 -15.69 18.06 -1.06
N VAL A 123 -15.30 17.63 -2.26
CA VAL A 123 -14.36 16.53 -2.43
C VAL A 123 -13.01 17.09 -2.82
N VAL A 124 -12.06 17.05 -1.88
CA VAL A 124 -10.71 17.59 -2.10
C VAL A 124 -9.67 16.47 -1.98
N ALA A 125 -8.96 16.19 -3.07
CA ALA A 125 -7.84 15.25 -3.07
C ALA A 125 -6.55 16.00 -2.71
N ASN A 126 -6.27 16.10 -1.42
CA ASN A 126 -5.12 16.84 -0.87
C ASN A 126 -3.99 15.91 -0.41
N SER A 127 -2.76 16.37 -0.58
CA SER A 127 -1.58 15.91 0.17
C SER A 127 -1.28 16.95 1.25
N ASP A 128 -1.24 16.51 2.50
CA ASP A 128 -1.16 17.42 3.66
C ASP A 128 0.28 17.72 4.08
N TYR A 129 1.27 17.02 3.52
CA TYR A 129 2.64 16.97 4.05
C TYR A 129 3.69 17.34 3.01
N GLU A 130 4.58 18.27 3.36
CA GLU A 130 5.67 18.74 2.49
C GLU A 130 6.74 17.68 2.21
N ASP A 131 6.88 16.70 3.11
CA ASP A 131 7.95 15.73 3.10
C ASP A 131 7.54 14.35 2.55
N ASP A 132 6.34 14.23 1.97
CA ASP A 132 5.76 12.96 1.54
C ASP A 132 5.26 12.98 0.09
N ILE A 133 4.87 11.80 -0.39
CA ILE A 133 4.18 11.61 -1.66
C ILE A 133 2.84 10.95 -1.37
N ALA A 134 1.75 11.57 -1.80
CA ALA A 134 0.41 11.02 -1.70
C ALA A 134 0.00 10.36 -3.02
N PHE A 135 -0.51 9.15 -2.94
CA PHE A 135 -1.13 8.40 -4.04
C PHE A 135 -2.63 8.30 -3.85
N PHE A 136 -3.39 8.41 -4.94
CA PHE A 136 -4.85 8.38 -4.93
C PHE A 136 -5.41 7.35 -5.90
N TYR A 137 -6.35 6.56 -5.40
CA TYR A 137 -7.25 5.71 -6.16
C TYR A 137 -8.68 5.96 -5.66
N GLY A 138 -9.51 6.58 -6.50
CA GLY A 138 -10.81 7.11 -6.10
C GLY A 138 -10.70 8.04 -4.89
N GLU A 139 -11.50 7.76 -3.85
CA GLU A 139 -11.47 8.49 -2.57
C GLU A 139 -10.31 8.08 -1.64
N TYR A 140 -9.58 7.00 -1.95
CA TYR A 140 -8.53 6.48 -1.08
C TYR A 140 -7.22 7.18 -1.32
N ARG A 141 -6.63 7.67 -0.22
CA ARG A 141 -5.31 8.29 -0.18
C ARG A 141 -4.35 7.42 0.61
N ILE A 142 -3.14 7.22 0.09
CA ILE A 142 -2.06 6.55 0.81
C ILE A 142 -0.74 7.31 0.62
N TYR A 143 0.03 7.42 1.69
CA TYR A 143 1.30 8.14 1.71
C TYR A 143 2.49 7.19 1.60
N LEU A 144 3.52 7.60 0.87
CA LEU A 144 4.74 6.82 0.70
C LEU A 144 5.44 6.57 2.04
N ARG A 145 5.77 7.63 2.79
CA ARG A 145 6.51 7.52 4.06
C ARG A 145 5.61 7.10 5.20
N ARG A 146 4.50 7.82 5.40
CA ARG A 146 3.61 7.60 6.55
C ARG A 146 2.91 6.24 6.51
N HIS A 147 2.65 5.68 5.33
CA HIS A 147 1.98 4.38 5.20
C HIS A 147 2.88 3.28 4.63
N LEU A 148 3.41 3.41 3.40
CA LEU A 148 4.09 2.28 2.75
C LEU A 148 5.39 1.87 3.47
N TYR A 149 6.26 2.84 3.77
CA TYR A 149 7.48 2.57 4.55
C TYR A 149 7.16 2.11 5.98
N LYS A 150 6.14 2.71 6.61
CA LYS A 150 5.71 2.33 7.96
C LYS A 150 5.19 0.89 8.02
N VAL A 151 4.33 0.50 7.08
CA VAL A 151 3.84 -0.88 6.93
C VAL A 151 4.99 -1.85 6.73
N LEU A 152 5.93 -1.53 5.84
CA LEU A 152 7.10 -2.38 5.61
C LEU A 152 7.94 -2.52 6.89
N THR A 153 8.12 -1.44 7.65
CA THR A 153 8.87 -1.45 8.90
C THR A 153 8.21 -2.33 9.96
N GLU A 154 6.91 -2.17 10.18
CA GLU A 154 6.14 -3.02 11.11
C GLU A 154 6.13 -4.48 10.64
N ALA A 155 6.03 -4.71 9.33
CA ALA A 155 6.08 -6.04 8.76
C ALA A 155 7.42 -6.75 9.00
N ILE A 156 8.54 -6.03 8.89
CA ILE A 156 9.88 -6.59 9.17
C ILE A 156 10.02 -6.95 10.66
N LYS A 157 9.48 -6.13 11.57
CA LYS A 157 9.50 -6.43 13.01
C LYS A 157 8.74 -7.72 13.32
N ILE A 158 7.51 -7.85 12.82
CA ILE A 158 6.69 -9.05 13.00
C ILE A 158 7.40 -10.28 12.41
N ALA A 159 7.97 -10.16 11.22
CA ALA A 159 8.72 -11.26 10.61
C ALA A 159 9.91 -11.69 11.49
N HIS A 160 10.63 -10.74 12.09
CA HIS A 160 11.74 -11.06 13.00
C HIS A 160 11.28 -11.83 14.24
N GLU A 161 10.12 -11.48 14.78
CA GLU A 161 9.54 -12.15 15.94
C GLU A 161 9.06 -13.56 15.60
N LEU A 162 8.41 -13.73 14.44
CA LEU A 162 7.94 -15.03 13.96
C LEU A 162 9.08 -15.94 13.49
N TYR A 163 10.13 -15.39 12.87
CA TYR A 163 11.19 -16.13 12.18
C TYR A 163 12.61 -15.63 12.53
N PRO A 164 13.03 -15.70 13.81
CA PRO A 164 14.24 -15.02 14.31
C PRO A 164 15.58 -15.53 13.76
N ARG A 165 15.63 -16.69 13.09
CA ARG A 165 16.90 -17.33 12.66
C ARG A 165 17.30 -17.04 11.21
N GLU A 166 16.46 -16.37 10.42
CA GLU A 166 16.62 -16.34 8.96
C GLU A 166 16.52 -14.95 8.34
N ILE A 167 16.33 -13.90 9.14
CA ILE A 167 16.23 -12.54 8.63
C ILE A 167 17.60 -11.88 8.63
N TYR A 168 18.30 -12.04 7.51
CA TYR A 168 19.32 -11.10 7.04
C TYR A 168 18.69 -10.26 5.93
N ILE A 169 17.58 -9.58 6.27
CA ILE A 169 16.92 -8.67 5.34
C ILE A 169 17.53 -7.30 5.57
#